data_AF-A0A1Y5LP53-F1
#
_entry.id   AF-A0A1Y5LP53-F1
#
_cell.length_a   1.000
_cell.length_b   1.000
_cell.length_c   1.000
_cell.angle_alpha   90.00
_cell.angle_beta   90.00
_cell.angle_gamma   90.00
#
_symmetry.space_group_name_H-M   'P 1'
#
loop_
_entity.id
_entity.type
_entity.pdbx_description
1 polymer ?
#
loop_
_entity_poly.entity_id
_entity_poly.type
_entity_poly.pdbx_seq_one_letter_code
_entity_poly.pdbx_strand_id
1 'polypeptide(L)' 'MSTNTYPTIETIRIGQYGHECRYCGHAVAKDGPGYRHTTTGQYRCDPTSRALQEARLSDSLVRS' A
#
# COMPACT_ATOMS: atom_id res chain seq x y z
N MET A 1 9.32 -16.08 -1.89
CA MET A 1 8.57 -15.75 -3.11
C MET A 1 8.03 -14.34 -2.97
N SER A 2 8.43 -13.40 -3.83
CA SER A 2 7.91 -12.03 -3.79
C SER A 2 6.54 -12.00 -4.46
N THR A 3 5.47 -12.26 -3.70
CA THR A 3 4.09 -12.18 -4.20
C THR A 3 3.89 -10.81 -4.84
N ASN A 4 3.65 -10.78 -6.14
CA ASN A 4 3.37 -9.54 -6.86
C ASN A 4 2.10 -8.94 -6.26
N THR A 5 2.26 -7.89 -5.47
CA THR A 5 1.18 -7.31 -4.68
C THR A 5 0.73 -6.03 -5.38
N TYR A 6 -0.56 -5.92 -5.68
CA TYR A 6 -1.13 -4.78 -6.39
C TYR A 6 -2.24 -4.16 -5.54
N PRO A 7 -2.41 -2.83 -5.58
CA PRO A 7 -3.56 -2.18 -5.00
C PRO A 7 -4.83 -2.56 -5.78
N THR A 8 -5.84 -2.96 -5.03
CA THR A 8 -7.17 -3.33 -5.47
C THR A 8 -8.18 -2.60 -4.60
N ILE A 9 -9.44 -2.58 -5.00
CA ILE A 9 -10.49 -1.90 -4.21
C ILE A 9 -10.59 -2.45 -2.77
N GLU A 10 -10.31 -3.75 -2.57
CA GLU A 10 -10.36 -4.42 -1.27
C GLU A 10 -9.16 -4.08 -0.37
N THR A 11 -8.05 -3.68 -0.99
CA THR A 11 -6.78 -3.43 -0.31
C THR A 11 -6.49 -1.95 -0.18
N ILE A 12 -7.37 -1.10 -0.72
CA ILE A 12 -7.32 0.35 -0.54
C ILE A 12 -8.13 0.73 0.69
N ARG A 13 -7.55 1.59 1.52
CA ARG A 13 -8.22 2.21 2.67
C ARG A 13 -8.21 3.72 2.54
N ILE A 14 -9.09 4.38 3.29
CA ILE A 14 -9.03 5.84 3.47
C ILE A 14 -8.06 6.10 4.63
N GLY A 15 -6.94 6.76 4.34
CA GLY A 15 -5.94 7.20 5.29
C GLY A 15 -5.76 8.72 5.30
N GLN A 16 -4.64 9.18 5.85
CA GLN A 16 -4.37 10.62 6.02
C GLN A 16 -4.25 11.35 4.68
N TYR A 17 -3.76 10.65 3.65
CA TYR A 17 -3.51 11.22 2.32
C TYR A 17 -4.57 10.81 1.28
N GLY A 18 -5.74 10.34 1.73
CA GLY A 18 -6.81 9.86 0.87
C GLY A 18 -6.77 8.35 0.68
N HIS A 19 -6.78 7.86 -0.56
CA HIS A 19 -6.76 6.43 -0.86
C HIS A 19 -5.34 5.86 -0.73
N GLU A 20 -5.14 4.96 0.22
CA GLU A 20 -3.85 4.33 0.51
C GLU A 20 -3.90 2.83 0.31
N CYS A 21 -2.83 2.26 -0.25
CA CYS A 21 -2.65 0.82 -0.34
C CYS A 21 -2.32 0.24 1.05
N ARG A 22 -3.10 -0.74 1.51
CA ARG A 22 -2.90 -1.41 2.81
C ARG A 22 -1.55 -2.11 2.92
N TYR A 23 -1.01 -2.59 1.80
CA TYR A 23 0.24 -3.37 1.82
C TYR A 23 1.48 -2.53 2.00
N CYS A 24 1.55 -1.35 1.37
CA CYS A 24 2.75 -0.51 1.38
C CYS A 24 2.54 0.87 2.01
N GLY A 25 1.31 1.23 2.36
CA GLY A 25 0.95 2.52 2.96
C GLY A 25 0.99 3.71 2.00
N HIS A 26 1.33 3.50 0.73
CA HIS A 26 1.44 4.58 -0.25
C HIS A 26 0.07 4.99 -0.80
N ALA A 27 -0.06 6.28 -1.10
CA ALA A 27 -1.23 6.82 -1.77
C ALA A 27 -1.36 6.24 -3.20
N VAL A 28 -2.60 5.96 -3.59
CA VAL A 28 -2.95 5.41 -4.89
C VAL A 28 -4.08 6.19 -5.53
N ALA A 29 -4.07 6.24 -6.86
CA ALA A 29 -5.12 6.81 -7.67
C ALA A 29 -5.66 5.75 -8.64
N LYS A 30 -6.94 5.85 -8.98
CA LYS A 30 -7.54 5.01 -10.01
C LYS A 30 -6.96 5.40 -11.37
N ASP A 31 -6.45 4.42 -12.11
CA ASP A 31 -5.84 4.60 -13.43
C ASP A 31 -6.40 3.52 -14.36
N GLY A 32 -7.39 3.91 -15.17
CA GLY A 32 -8.16 2.97 -16.00
C GLY A 32 -8.82 1.85 -15.17
N PRO A 33 -8.57 0.57 -15.49
CA PRO A 33 -9.12 -0.57 -14.76
C PRO A 33 -8.38 -0.87 -13.45
N GLY A 34 -7.22 -0.24 -13.22
CA GLY A 34 -6.34 -0.52 -12.09
C GLY A 34 -6.16 0.66 -11.15
N TYR A 35 -5.24 0.47 -10.21
CA TYR A 35 -4.81 1.51 -9.27
C TYR A 35 -3.30 1.67 -9.37
N ARG A 36 -2.86 2.93 -9.42
CA ARG A 36 -1.46 3.31 -9.58
C ARG A 36 -1.01 4.11 -8.37
N HIS A 37 0.18 3.81 -7.85
CA HIS A 37 0.77 4.59 -6.76
C HIS A 37 1.11 5.98 -7.25
N THR A 38 0.66 7.01 -6.53
CA THR A 38 0.86 8.41 -6.95
C THR A 38 2.30 8.84 -6.82
N THR A 39 3.03 8.32 -5.83
CA THR A 39 4.43 8.67 -5.57
C THR A 39 5.39 8.08 -6.59
N THR A 40 5.18 6.83 -7.02
CA THR A 40 6.13 6.10 -7.88
C THR A 40 5.65 5.93 -9.32
N GLY A 41 4.36 6.18 -9.59
CA GLY A 41 3.73 5.88 -10.86
C GLY A 41 3.62 4.39 -11.17
N GLN A 42 3.96 3.50 -10.23
CA GLN A 42 3.93 2.06 -10.43
C GLN A 42 2.58 1.47 -10.01
N TYR A 43 2.16 0.42 -10.70
CA TYR A 43 0.98 -0.36 -10.29
C TYR A 43 1.32 -1.36 -9.19
N ARG A 44 2.52 -1.93 -9.22
CA ARG A 44 2.95 -2.91 -8.23
C ARG A 44 3.43 -2.23 -6.96
N CYS A 45 3.12 -2.84 -5.81
CA CYS A 45 3.71 -2.46 -4.53
C CYS A 45 5.21 -2.78 -4.53
N ASP A 46 6.00 -1.83 -4.07
CA ASP A 46 7.41 -2.04 -3.81
C ASP A 46 7.58 -2.99 -2.59
N PRO A 47 8.36 -4.08 -2.72
CA PRO A 47 8.53 -5.06 -1.65
C PRO A 47 9.20 -4.46 -0.40
N THR A 48 10.08 -3.48 -0.55
CA THR A 48 10.73 -2.80 0.58
C THR A 48 9.70 -2.01 1.40
N SER A 49 8.86 -1.23 0.71
CA SER A 49 7.77 -0.47 1.30
C SER A 49 6.76 -1.38 2.01
N ARG A 50 6.53 -2.58 1.46
CA ARG A 50 5.68 -3.59 2.12
C ARG A 50 6.27 -4.07 3.45
N ALA A 51 7.54 -4.47 3.45
CA ALA A 51 8.23 -4.92 4.65
C ALA A 51 8.23 -3.84 5.75
N LEU A 52 8.44 -2.57 5.36
CA LEU A 52 8.36 -1.43 6.28
C LEU A 52 6.96 -1.22 6.84
N GLN A 53 5.92 -1.36 6.01
CA GLN A 53 4.53 -1.22 6.44
C GLN A 53 4.13 -2.35 7.39
N GLU A 54 4.53 -3.60 7.10
CA GLU A 54 4.33 -4.75 7.98
C GLU A 54 5.03 -4.55 9.33
N ALA A 55 6.27 -4.05 9.34
CA ALA A 55 7.00 -3.72 10.55
C ALA A 55 6.29 -2.61 11.37
N ARG A 56 5.82 -1.54 10.72
CA ARG A 56 5.06 -0.45 11.38
C ARG A 56 3.77 -0.96 12.03
N LEU A 57 3.02 -1.80 11.32
CA LEU A 57 1.77 -2.38 11.84
C LEU A 57 2.05 -3.30 13.03
N SER A 58 3.14 -4.06 12.99
CA SER A 58 3.56 -4.93 14.09
C SER A 58 4.01 -4.13 15.32
N ASP A 59 4.79 -3.07 15.13
CA ASP A 59 5.25 -2.18 16.21
C ASP A 59 4.07 -1.44 16.88
N SER A 60 3.08 -1.03 16.08
CA SER A 60 1.85 -0.41 16.60
C SER A 60 1.07 -1.33 17.53
N LEU A 61 1.10 -2.66 17.29
CA LEU A 61 0.45 -3.65 18.15
C LEU A 61 1.20 -3.93 19.45
N VAL A 62 2.53 -3.74 19.48
CA VAL A 62 3.35 -3.95 20.68
C VAL A 62 3.20 -2.79 21.68
N ARG A 63 2.76 -1.62 21.22
CA ARG A 63 2.67 -0.39 22.02
C ARG A 63 1.25 -0.02 22.47
N SER A 64 0.31 -0.95 22.32
CA SER A 64 -1.11 -0.81 22.70
C SER A 64 -1.39 -1.30 24.11
#